data_AF-A0A6J8DF13-F1
#
_entry.id   AF-A0A6J8DF13-F1
#
_cell.length_a   1.000
_cell.length_b   1.000
_cell.length_c   1.000
_cell.angle_alpha   90.00
_cell.angle_beta   90.00
_cell.angle_gamma   90.00
#
_symmetry.space_group_name_H-M   'P 1'
#
loop_
_entity.id
_entity.type
_entity.pdbx_description
1 polymer ?
#
loop_
_entity_poly.entity_id
_entity_poly.type
_entity_poly.pdbx_seq_one_letter_code
_entity_poly.pdbx_strand_id
1 'polypeptide(L)'
;MFNQLKNDSSFFLKTEDEVVSTFEDIIHRQIEPKLKTLFKDNPNLPLVVEPMPYNGPLGMYLTGSPDGTKPGTFQVNGLHPAEMATFGFMALALHETVPGHHLQISIQSTAKNAGFRRNGLDSKYFQPPTLFPFYTAFVEGWALYAEYLGEEMGVYKTDAQMLGRYSEEIFRACRLVVDTGLHYMGWSRKQAIDYMSNYTASGENELSTEIDRYITWPGQACAYKIGELKIKELRKKAEDELGNAFDVKDFHSVVLKNGPMPLTILETVIDSWIEEVKNQPPATPPNRKTNTNTGCLASSNVYLQSLLLFVILHFVKN
;
A
#
# COMPACT_ATOMS: atom_id res chain seq x y z
N MET A 1 16.65 -12.31 -14.78
CA MET A 1 16.63 -11.43 -13.60
C MET A 1 15.83 -12.04 -12.45
N PHE A 2 14.50 -12.19 -12.52
CA PHE A 2 13.71 -12.79 -11.42
C PHE A 2 14.18 -14.20 -11.02
N ASN A 3 14.53 -15.06 -11.98
CA ASN A 3 15.09 -16.39 -11.68
C ASN A 3 16.45 -16.36 -10.96
N GLN A 4 17.24 -15.29 -11.09
CA GLN A 4 18.51 -15.18 -10.36
C GLN A 4 18.26 -14.81 -8.89
N LEU A 5 17.31 -13.89 -8.63
CA LEU A 5 16.93 -13.49 -7.28
C LEU A 5 16.25 -14.63 -6.51
N LYS A 6 15.41 -15.41 -7.18
CA LYS A 6 14.76 -16.61 -6.62
C LYS A 6 15.74 -17.66 -6.11
N ASN A 7 16.95 -17.71 -6.68
CA ASN A 7 17.94 -18.74 -6.37
C ASN A 7 19.13 -18.22 -5.54
N ASP A 8 19.14 -16.93 -5.19
CA ASP A 8 20.19 -16.34 -4.37
C ASP A 8 19.81 -16.46 -2.88
N SER A 9 20.48 -17.37 -2.18
CA SER A 9 20.22 -17.66 -0.77
C SER A 9 20.46 -16.47 0.16
N SER A 10 21.15 -15.42 -0.28
CA SER A 10 21.37 -14.21 0.54
C SER A 10 20.11 -13.41 0.80
N PHE A 11 19.06 -13.60 -0.02
CA PHE A 11 17.77 -12.93 0.19
C PHE A 11 16.82 -13.65 1.13
N PHE A 12 17.17 -14.84 1.64
CA PHE A 12 16.27 -15.65 2.46
C PHE A 12 16.78 -15.76 3.88
N LEU A 13 15.85 -15.65 4.83
CA LEU A 13 16.13 -15.82 6.25
C LEU A 13 15.93 -17.28 6.65
N LYS A 14 16.48 -17.67 7.80
CA LYS A 14 16.49 -19.06 8.25
C LYS A 14 15.44 -19.34 9.31
N THR A 15 15.08 -18.33 10.11
CA THR A 15 14.17 -18.49 11.24
C THR A 15 13.06 -17.44 11.24
N GLU A 16 11.95 -17.78 11.90
CA GLU A 16 10.84 -16.86 12.14
C GLU A 16 11.28 -15.63 12.97
N ASP A 17 12.13 -15.83 13.99
CA ASP A 17 12.68 -14.74 14.81
C ASP A 17 13.52 -13.75 13.98
N GLU A 18 14.28 -14.23 13.00
CA GLU A 18 15.01 -13.37 12.05
C GLU A 18 14.04 -12.54 11.20
N VAL A 19 12.92 -13.13 10.76
CA VAL A 19 11.88 -12.41 10.00
C VAL A 19 11.27 -11.31 10.84
N VAL A 20 10.80 -11.63 12.05
CA VAL A 20 10.18 -10.66 12.98
C VAL A 20 11.13 -9.51 13.29
N SER A 21 12.36 -9.81 13.72
CA SER A 21 13.36 -8.79 14.08
C SER A 21 13.79 -7.92 12.89
N THR A 22 13.79 -8.47 11.67
CA THR A 22 14.05 -7.69 10.45
C THR A 22 12.93 -6.68 10.19
N PHE A 23 11.67 -7.08 10.35
CA PHE A 23 10.54 -6.15 10.20
C PHE A 23 10.55 -5.08 11.29
N GLU A 24 10.83 -5.43 12.55
CA GLU A 24 10.98 -4.44 13.63
C GLU A 24 12.07 -3.41 13.31
N ASP A 25 13.23 -3.84 12.79
CA ASP A 25 14.30 -2.92 12.36
C ASP A 25 13.83 -1.98 11.24
N ILE A 26 13.22 -2.54 10.20
CA ILE A 26 12.69 -1.76 9.07
C ILE A 26 11.71 -0.70 9.57
N ILE A 27 10.74 -1.08 10.38
CA ILE A 27 9.68 -0.19 10.87
C ILE A 27 10.27 0.92 11.74
N HIS A 28 10.94 0.54 12.83
CA HIS A 28 11.34 1.49 13.87
C HIS A 28 12.59 2.29 13.53
N ARG A 29 13.55 1.71 12.80
CA ARG A 29 14.82 2.37 12.49
C ARG A 29 14.83 3.05 11.13
N GLN A 30 14.05 2.57 10.17
CA GLN A 30 14.11 3.06 8.80
C GLN A 30 12.89 3.90 8.41
N ILE A 31 11.67 3.45 8.74
CA ILE A 31 10.44 4.12 8.30
C ILE A 31 9.97 5.20 9.28
N GLU A 32 9.76 4.87 10.56
CA GLU A 32 9.22 5.80 11.56
C GLU A 32 9.95 7.16 11.62
N PRO A 33 11.30 7.23 11.57
CA PRO A 33 12.02 8.51 11.60
C PRO A 33 11.72 9.42 10.40
N LYS A 34 11.21 8.85 9.30
CA LYS A 34 10.88 9.55 8.06
C LYS A 34 9.41 9.97 7.98
N LEU A 35 8.50 9.43 8.79
CA LEU A 35 7.05 9.71 8.68
C LEU A 35 6.73 11.21 8.71
N LYS A 36 7.38 11.98 9.60
CA LYS A 36 7.17 13.43 9.72
C LYS A 36 7.51 14.24 8.46
N THR A 37 8.19 13.64 7.48
CA THR A 37 8.48 14.29 6.20
C THR A 37 7.23 14.37 5.31
N LEU A 38 6.31 13.42 5.44
CA LEU A 38 5.10 13.30 4.61
C LEU A 38 3.79 13.38 5.40
N PHE A 39 3.82 13.28 6.73
CA PHE A 39 2.63 13.27 7.57
C PHE A 39 2.73 14.31 8.69
N LYS A 40 1.61 15.00 8.96
CA LYS A 40 1.42 15.86 10.14
C LYS A 40 0.53 15.22 11.21
N ASP A 41 -0.33 14.29 10.80
CA ASP A 41 -1.18 13.51 11.70
C ASP A 41 -0.54 12.15 11.96
N ASN A 42 -0.16 11.90 13.21
CA ASN A 42 0.27 10.58 13.67
C ASN A 42 -0.20 10.41 15.12
N PRO A 43 -1.26 9.64 15.38
CA PRO A 43 -1.73 9.35 16.73
C PRO A 43 -0.71 8.60 17.59
N ASN A 44 0.33 8.02 16.97
CA ASN A 44 1.40 7.29 17.63
C ASN A 44 0.86 6.16 18.53
N LEU A 45 -0.13 5.42 18.02
CA LEU A 45 -0.64 4.21 18.67
C LEU A 45 0.43 3.12 18.64
N PRO A 46 0.46 2.22 19.65
CA PRO A 46 1.46 1.18 19.71
C PRO A 46 1.24 0.14 18.60
N LEU A 47 2.36 -0.36 18.05
CA LEU A 47 2.46 -1.40 17.04
C LEU A 47 3.43 -2.48 17.53
N VAL A 48 3.08 -3.74 17.32
CA VAL A 48 3.95 -4.89 17.55
C VAL A 48 4.04 -5.76 16.31
N VAL A 49 5.16 -6.44 16.12
CA VAL A 49 5.34 -7.45 15.07
C VAL A 49 5.28 -8.84 15.73
N GLU A 50 4.43 -9.71 15.22
CA GLU A 50 4.24 -11.05 15.78
C GLU A 50 4.25 -12.11 14.69
N PRO A 51 4.69 -13.34 14.97
CA PRO A 51 4.54 -14.45 14.04
C PRO A 51 3.06 -14.82 13.87
N MET A 52 2.68 -15.19 12.65
CA MET A 52 1.33 -15.67 12.36
C MET A 52 1.15 -17.09 12.93
N PRO A 53 0.09 -17.37 13.72
CA PRO A 53 -0.07 -18.68 14.36
C PRO A 53 -0.61 -19.78 13.42
N TYR A 54 -0.76 -19.49 12.13
CA TYR A 54 -1.29 -20.39 11.11
C TYR A 54 -0.64 -20.10 9.76
N ASN A 55 -0.75 -21.03 8.82
CA ASN A 55 -0.29 -20.81 7.45
C ASN A 55 -1.30 -19.90 6.72
N GLY A 56 -0.90 -18.65 6.47
CA GLY A 56 -1.75 -17.61 5.89
C GLY A 56 -0.97 -16.71 4.91
N PRO A 57 -1.44 -15.48 4.66
CA PRO A 57 -0.72 -14.55 3.76
C PRO A 57 0.66 -14.19 4.33
N LEU A 58 1.55 -13.65 3.49
CA LEU A 58 2.91 -13.24 3.90
C LEU A 58 2.91 -12.29 5.10
N GLY A 59 1.92 -11.39 5.15
CA GLY A 59 1.72 -10.43 6.22
C GLY A 59 0.25 -10.05 6.35
N MET A 60 -0.14 -9.59 7.54
CA MET A 60 -1.46 -9.01 7.80
C MET A 60 -1.41 -8.05 8.99
N TYR A 61 -2.03 -6.88 8.84
CA TYR A 61 -2.29 -5.97 9.95
C TYR A 61 -3.59 -6.28 10.70
N LEU A 62 -3.51 -6.32 12.03
CA LEU A 62 -4.63 -6.43 12.95
C LEU A 62 -4.79 -5.14 13.76
N THR A 63 -6.00 -4.60 13.79
CA THR A 63 -6.32 -3.35 14.46
C THR A 63 -6.21 -3.45 15.99
N GLY A 64 -5.49 -2.49 16.58
CA GLY A 64 -5.43 -2.25 18.03
C GLY A 64 -6.63 -1.44 18.55
N SER A 65 -6.64 -1.13 19.85
CA SER A 65 -7.69 -0.30 20.45
C SER A 65 -7.41 1.20 20.24
N PRO A 66 -8.44 2.05 20.08
CA PRO A 66 -8.26 3.50 19.88
C PRO A 66 -7.62 4.21 21.09
N ASP A 67 -7.68 3.60 22.28
CA ASP A 67 -7.07 4.11 23.51
C ASP A 67 -5.61 3.62 23.72
N GLY A 68 -5.09 2.80 22.80
CA GLY A 68 -3.73 2.28 22.85
C GLY A 68 -3.49 1.17 23.89
N THR A 69 -4.52 0.72 24.62
CA THR A 69 -4.39 -0.37 25.60
C THR A 69 -4.12 -1.73 24.95
N LYS A 70 -4.60 -1.93 23.72
CA LYS A 70 -4.26 -3.05 22.84
C LYS A 70 -3.48 -2.51 21.63
N PRO A 71 -2.24 -2.96 21.38
CA PRO A 71 -1.48 -2.52 20.21
C PRO A 71 -2.12 -3.02 18.91
N GLY A 72 -1.86 -2.30 17.82
CA GLY A 72 -1.97 -2.89 16.49
C GLY A 72 -0.91 -3.97 16.32
N THR A 73 -1.22 -5.03 15.60
CA THR A 73 -0.30 -6.15 15.39
C THR A 73 -0.06 -6.35 13.91
N PHE A 74 1.18 -6.28 13.49
CA PHE A 74 1.60 -6.77 12.19
C PHE A 74 1.99 -8.24 12.32
N GLN A 75 1.13 -9.14 11.85
CA GLN A 75 1.43 -10.57 11.80
C GLN A 75 2.21 -10.92 10.54
N VAL A 76 3.33 -11.61 10.69
CA VAL A 76 4.19 -12.06 9.59
C VAL A 76 4.18 -13.57 9.51
N ASN A 77 4.02 -14.14 8.32
CA ASN A 77 4.05 -15.59 8.15
C ASN A 77 5.50 -16.10 8.10
N GLY A 78 6.08 -16.36 9.27
CA GLY A 78 7.44 -16.89 9.42
C GLY A 78 7.55 -18.41 9.30
N LEU A 79 6.48 -19.13 8.94
CA LEU A 79 6.49 -20.60 8.86
C LEU A 79 7.38 -21.13 7.71
N HIS A 80 7.57 -20.31 6.67
CA HIS A 80 8.36 -20.65 5.49
C HIS A 80 9.36 -19.53 5.16
N PRO A 81 10.35 -19.26 6.03
CA PRO A 81 11.25 -18.11 5.87
C PRO A 81 12.15 -18.24 4.63
N ALA A 82 12.39 -19.48 4.17
CA ALA A 82 13.09 -19.78 2.93
C ALA A 82 12.27 -19.46 1.66
N GLU A 83 10.99 -19.12 1.80
CA GLU A 83 10.11 -18.69 0.70
C GLU A 83 9.89 -17.17 0.71
N MET A 84 10.37 -16.48 1.75
CA MET A 84 10.21 -15.05 1.94
C MET A 84 11.47 -14.29 1.51
N ALA A 85 11.47 -13.76 0.30
CA ALA A 85 12.58 -12.96 -0.15
C ALA A 85 12.59 -11.56 0.50
N THR A 86 13.66 -11.27 1.23
CA THR A 86 13.87 -10.02 2.00
C THR A 86 13.82 -8.74 1.16
N PHE A 87 14.05 -8.82 -0.14
CA PHE A 87 13.97 -7.66 -1.02
C PHE A 87 12.55 -7.03 -1.07
N GLY A 88 11.50 -7.80 -0.75
CA GLY A 88 10.12 -7.31 -0.66
C GLY A 88 9.74 -6.74 0.71
N PHE A 89 10.56 -6.93 1.75
CA PHE A 89 10.16 -6.64 3.13
C PHE A 89 9.91 -5.16 3.38
N MET A 90 10.68 -4.26 2.75
CA MET A 90 10.46 -2.82 2.89
C MET A 90 9.08 -2.41 2.38
N ALA A 91 8.67 -2.94 1.21
CA ALA A 91 7.34 -2.65 0.65
C ALA A 91 6.24 -3.23 1.54
N LEU A 92 6.37 -4.48 1.99
CA LEU A 92 5.38 -5.10 2.89
C LEU A 92 5.27 -4.35 4.23
N ALA A 93 6.38 -3.90 4.80
CA ALA A 93 6.38 -3.10 6.02
C ALA A 93 5.63 -1.78 5.81
N LEU A 94 5.90 -1.06 4.73
CA LEU A 94 5.20 0.18 4.39
C LEU A 94 3.69 -0.04 4.21
N HIS A 95 3.31 -1.18 3.61
CA HIS A 95 1.92 -1.57 3.34
C HIS A 95 1.13 -1.84 4.63
N GLU A 96 1.64 -2.74 5.47
CA GLU A 96 0.92 -3.25 6.63
C GLU A 96 1.02 -2.31 7.85
N THR A 97 2.08 -1.52 7.92
CA THR A 97 2.37 -0.73 9.11
C THR A 97 2.25 0.76 8.84
N VAL A 98 3.33 1.51 8.94
CA VAL A 98 3.42 2.94 8.70
C VAL A 98 4.14 3.15 7.37
N PRO A 99 3.65 4.04 6.48
CA PRO A 99 2.45 4.85 6.61
C PRO A 99 1.17 4.16 6.11
N GLY A 100 1.17 2.84 5.85
CA GLY A 100 0.04 2.07 5.35
C GLY A 100 -1.07 1.81 6.36
N HIS A 101 -1.48 0.55 6.52
CA HIS A 101 -2.68 0.17 7.29
C HIS A 101 -2.65 0.65 8.74
N HIS A 102 -1.55 0.47 9.47
CA HIS A 102 -1.47 0.91 10.86
C HIS A 102 -1.71 2.42 11.00
N LEU A 103 -1.05 3.25 10.19
CA LEU A 103 -1.25 4.70 10.27
C LEU A 103 -2.67 5.11 9.85
N GLN A 104 -3.18 4.57 8.74
CA GLN A 104 -4.52 4.85 8.23
C GLN A 104 -5.59 4.55 9.27
N ILE A 105 -5.55 3.34 9.84
CA ILE A 105 -6.55 2.86 10.78
C ILE A 105 -6.41 3.58 12.12
N SER A 106 -5.19 3.90 12.55
CA SER A 106 -4.95 4.67 13.78
C SER A 106 -5.53 6.08 13.70
N ILE A 107 -5.34 6.77 12.57
CA ILE A 107 -5.95 8.10 12.34
C ILE A 107 -7.48 7.98 12.33
N GLN A 108 -8.03 6.99 11.62
CA GLN A 108 -9.47 6.76 11.56
C GLN A 108 -10.07 6.50 12.95
N SER A 109 -9.47 5.62 13.73
CA SER A 109 -10.04 5.15 15.01
C SER A 109 -10.01 6.24 16.09
N THR A 110 -9.03 7.14 16.02
CA THR A 110 -8.86 8.26 16.95
C THR A 110 -9.49 9.58 16.49
N ALA A 111 -10.00 9.62 15.25
CA ALA A 111 -10.65 10.82 14.71
C ALA A 111 -11.85 11.26 15.57
N LYS A 112 -12.20 12.56 15.50
CA LYS A 112 -13.41 13.11 16.14
C LYS A 112 -14.63 13.04 15.21
N ASN A 113 -14.84 11.88 14.60
CA ASN A 113 -15.93 11.61 13.66
C ASN A 113 -17.05 10.79 14.31
N ALA A 114 -18.18 10.66 13.60
CA ALA A 114 -19.25 9.75 14.01
C ALA A 114 -18.73 8.31 14.16
N GLY A 115 -19.26 7.55 15.12
CA GLY A 115 -18.79 6.20 15.44
C GLY A 115 -18.69 5.26 14.24
N PHE A 116 -19.68 5.30 13.32
CA PHE A 116 -19.70 4.50 12.10
C PHE A 116 -18.58 4.83 11.07
N ARG A 117 -17.94 6.00 11.19
CA ARG A 117 -16.74 6.37 10.39
C ARG A 117 -15.45 5.88 11.04
N ARG A 118 -15.42 5.83 12.39
CA ARG A 118 -14.22 5.48 13.17
C ARG A 118 -14.03 3.98 13.32
N ASN A 119 -15.14 3.25 13.43
CA ASN A 119 -15.12 1.81 13.67
C ASN A 119 -15.25 1.08 12.33
N GLY A 120 -14.17 0.42 11.90
CA GLY A 120 -14.25 -0.60 10.86
C GLY A 120 -14.70 -1.94 11.45
N LEU A 121 -15.60 -2.64 10.75
CA LEU A 121 -16.06 -4.02 10.96
C LEU A 121 -16.34 -4.48 12.41
N ASP A 122 -17.62 -4.70 12.73
CA ASP A 122 -18.07 -5.62 13.80
C ASP A 122 -18.58 -6.95 13.21
N SER A 123 -18.17 -7.30 11.98
CA SER A 123 -18.67 -8.47 11.27
C SER A 123 -17.56 -9.22 10.55
N LYS A 124 -17.62 -10.56 10.55
CA LYS A 124 -16.71 -11.40 9.76
C LYS A 124 -16.94 -11.12 8.27
N TYR A 125 -15.86 -11.01 7.50
CA TYR A 125 -15.88 -10.68 6.07
C TYR A 125 -16.81 -11.57 5.23
N PHE A 126 -17.05 -12.81 5.67
CA PHE A 126 -17.89 -13.81 5.02
C PHE A 126 -19.31 -13.94 5.60
N GLN A 127 -19.68 -13.12 6.59
CA GLN A 127 -21.01 -13.17 7.22
C GLN A 127 -21.84 -11.95 6.82
N PRO A 128 -22.58 -12.02 5.69
CA PRO A 128 -23.56 -11.01 5.35
C PRO A 128 -24.77 -11.06 6.33
N PRO A 129 -25.36 -9.91 6.68
CA PRO A 129 -24.96 -8.57 6.28
C PRO A 129 -23.78 -8.05 7.11
N THR A 130 -22.78 -7.47 6.45
CA THR A 130 -21.75 -6.69 7.15
C THR A 130 -22.39 -5.39 7.65
N LEU A 131 -22.28 -5.09 8.94
CA LEU A 131 -22.90 -3.91 9.56
C LEU A 131 -22.37 -2.58 8.98
N PHE A 132 -21.16 -2.58 8.41
CA PHE A 132 -20.55 -1.41 7.76
C PHE A 132 -19.86 -1.81 6.44
N PRO A 133 -19.95 -0.99 5.39
CA PRO A 133 -19.28 -1.26 4.12
C PRO A 133 -17.76 -1.24 4.27
N PHE A 134 -17.10 -2.27 3.75
CA PHE A 134 -15.65 -2.28 3.64
C PHE A 134 -15.25 -1.59 2.34
N TYR A 135 -14.54 -0.46 2.44
CA TYR A 135 -14.10 0.30 1.28
C TYR A 135 -12.74 -0.23 0.79
N THR A 136 -12.70 -1.47 0.29
CA THR A 136 -11.46 -2.17 -0.12
C THR A 136 -10.59 -1.28 -0.99
N ALA A 137 -11.17 -0.61 -1.99
CA ALA A 137 -10.40 0.22 -2.91
C ALA A 137 -9.73 1.41 -2.20
N PHE A 138 -10.36 1.98 -1.17
CA PHE A 138 -9.70 3.03 -0.37
C PHE A 138 -8.58 2.44 0.49
N VAL A 139 -8.90 1.40 1.27
CA VAL A 139 -7.99 0.85 2.29
C VAL A 139 -6.75 0.24 1.65
N GLU A 140 -6.95 -0.61 0.65
CA GLU A 140 -5.87 -1.27 -0.09
C GLU A 140 -5.15 -0.31 -1.04
N GLY A 141 -5.90 0.63 -1.63
CA GLY A 141 -5.32 1.68 -2.47
C GLY A 141 -4.38 2.58 -1.68
N TRP A 142 -4.74 2.92 -0.44
CA TRP A 142 -3.88 3.67 0.45
C TRP A 142 -2.61 2.89 0.80
N ALA A 143 -2.72 1.60 1.12
CA ALA A 143 -1.56 0.77 1.46
C ALA A 143 -0.59 0.61 0.27
N LEU A 144 -1.10 0.42 -0.95
CA LEU A 144 -0.25 0.45 -2.16
C LEU A 144 0.38 1.84 -2.38
N TYR A 145 -0.37 2.91 -2.14
CA TYR A 145 0.17 4.26 -2.25
C TYR A 145 1.28 4.50 -1.21
N ALA A 146 1.16 3.93 -0.01
CA ALA A 146 2.20 3.97 1.02
C ALA A 146 3.50 3.26 0.59
N GLU A 147 3.43 2.17 -0.18
CA GLU A 147 4.60 1.53 -0.77
C GLU A 147 5.35 2.49 -1.72
N TYR A 148 4.60 3.24 -2.54
CA TYR A 148 5.15 4.30 -3.39
C TYR A 148 5.81 5.42 -2.57
N LEU A 149 5.19 5.85 -1.46
CA LEU A 149 5.75 6.86 -0.57
C LEU A 149 7.11 6.48 0.03
N GLY A 150 7.46 5.19 0.07
CA GLY A 150 8.78 4.74 0.47
C GLY A 150 9.92 5.31 -0.38
N GLU A 151 9.66 5.58 -1.67
CA GLU A 151 10.61 6.25 -2.56
C GLU A 151 10.79 7.73 -2.16
N GLU A 152 9.69 8.42 -1.88
CA GLU A 152 9.72 9.83 -1.45
C GLU A 152 10.35 10.01 -0.06
N MET A 153 10.19 9.04 0.83
CA MET A 153 10.91 8.99 2.12
C MET A 153 12.38 8.57 1.97
N GLY A 154 12.77 8.06 0.80
CA GLY A 154 14.09 7.54 0.49
C GLY A 154 14.48 6.33 1.34
N VAL A 155 13.53 5.45 1.69
CA VAL A 155 13.79 4.27 2.53
C VAL A 155 14.24 3.05 1.73
N TYR A 156 13.95 2.99 0.43
CA TYR A 156 14.56 2.01 -0.46
C TYR A 156 16.02 2.38 -0.70
N LYS A 157 16.95 1.60 -0.12
CA LYS A 157 18.40 1.87 -0.14
C LYS A 157 19.17 1.10 -1.20
N THR A 158 18.58 0.02 -1.73
CA THR A 158 19.23 -0.86 -2.69
C THR A 158 18.35 -1.11 -3.91
N ASP A 159 18.97 -1.41 -5.05
CA ASP A 159 18.26 -1.79 -6.27
C ASP A 159 17.40 -3.04 -6.06
N ALA A 160 17.83 -3.96 -5.20
CA ALA A 160 17.05 -5.14 -4.82
C ALA A 160 15.75 -4.74 -4.14
N GLN A 161 15.79 -3.82 -3.17
CA GLN A 161 14.58 -3.32 -2.50
C GLN A 161 13.64 -2.58 -3.46
N MET A 162 14.19 -1.77 -4.37
CA MET A 162 13.41 -1.11 -5.41
C MET A 162 12.75 -2.11 -6.35
N LEU A 163 13.48 -3.14 -6.76
CA LEU A 163 12.95 -4.22 -7.57
C LEU A 163 11.88 -5.03 -6.83
N GLY A 164 12.05 -5.24 -5.52
CA GLY A 164 11.03 -5.85 -4.67
C GLY A 164 9.73 -5.08 -4.70
N ARG A 165 9.78 -3.76 -4.45
CA ARG A 165 8.61 -2.88 -4.60
C ARG A 165 7.98 -3.01 -5.99
N TYR A 166 8.76 -2.95 -7.07
CA TYR A 166 8.19 -3.06 -8.42
C TYR A 166 7.58 -4.44 -8.69
N SER A 167 8.16 -5.51 -8.16
CA SER A 167 7.59 -6.85 -8.23
C SER A 167 6.21 -6.89 -7.58
N GLU A 168 6.09 -6.34 -6.35
CA GLU A 168 4.81 -6.23 -5.66
C GLU A 168 3.82 -5.36 -6.44
N GLU A 169 4.28 -4.25 -7.01
CA GLU A 169 3.46 -3.33 -7.80
C GLU A 169 2.91 -3.99 -9.08
N ILE A 170 3.75 -4.76 -9.78
CA ILE A 170 3.37 -5.56 -10.96
C ILE A 170 2.40 -6.66 -10.58
N PHE A 171 2.58 -7.30 -9.42
CA PHE A 171 1.66 -8.32 -8.92
C PHE A 171 0.24 -7.74 -8.78
N ARG A 172 0.07 -6.55 -8.17
CA ARG A 172 -1.25 -5.89 -8.06
C ARG A 172 -1.76 -5.35 -9.40
N ALA A 173 -0.89 -5.05 -10.37
CA ALA A 173 -1.33 -4.75 -11.74
C ALA A 173 -1.86 -6.00 -12.44
N CYS A 174 -1.20 -7.16 -12.27
CA CYS A 174 -1.68 -8.44 -12.81
C CYS A 174 -3.04 -8.81 -12.25
N ARG A 175 -3.33 -8.48 -10.97
CA ARG A 175 -4.67 -8.67 -10.37
C ARG A 175 -5.80 -8.06 -11.20
N LEU A 176 -5.61 -6.87 -11.78
CA LEU A 176 -6.61 -6.25 -12.66
C LEU A 176 -6.90 -7.11 -13.89
N VAL A 177 -5.83 -7.62 -14.49
CA VAL A 177 -5.88 -8.44 -15.70
C VAL A 177 -6.50 -9.81 -15.43
N VAL A 178 -6.04 -10.51 -14.40
CA VAL A 178 -6.52 -11.88 -14.15
C VAL A 178 -7.94 -11.92 -13.60
N ASP A 179 -8.34 -10.97 -12.76
CA ASP A 179 -9.71 -10.93 -12.22
C ASP A 179 -10.72 -10.64 -13.34
N THR A 180 -10.44 -9.65 -14.21
CA THR A 180 -11.28 -9.39 -15.40
C THR A 180 -11.17 -10.50 -16.44
N GLY A 181 -9.99 -11.11 -16.58
CA GLY A 181 -9.76 -12.30 -17.41
C GLY A 181 -10.69 -13.45 -17.02
N LEU A 182 -10.71 -13.80 -15.73
CA LEU A 182 -11.54 -14.87 -15.17
C LEU A 182 -13.03 -14.56 -15.29
N HIS A 183 -13.45 -13.35 -14.90
CA HIS A 183 -14.86 -13.05 -14.66
C HIS A 183 -15.59 -12.38 -15.83
N TYR A 184 -14.85 -11.87 -16.82
CA TYR A 184 -15.44 -11.21 -17.99
C TYR A 184 -14.96 -11.81 -19.31
N MET A 185 -13.68 -12.15 -19.43
CA MET A 185 -13.11 -12.67 -20.69
C MET A 185 -13.12 -14.20 -20.82
N GLY A 186 -13.63 -14.91 -19.81
CA GLY A 186 -13.76 -16.37 -19.84
C GLY A 186 -12.44 -17.14 -19.73
N TRP A 187 -11.40 -16.55 -19.11
CA TRP A 187 -10.15 -17.26 -18.85
C TRP A 187 -10.38 -18.43 -17.90
N SER A 188 -9.69 -19.54 -18.18
CA SER A 188 -9.56 -20.65 -17.25
C SER A 188 -8.61 -20.31 -16.09
N ARG A 189 -8.75 -21.03 -14.96
CA ARG A 189 -7.80 -20.99 -13.84
C ARG A 189 -6.34 -21.12 -14.30
N LYS A 190 -6.07 -22.04 -15.23
CA LYS A 190 -4.72 -22.25 -15.77
C LYS A 190 -4.20 -21.02 -16.51
N GLN A 191 -5.01 -20.39 -17.37
CA GLN A 191 -4.60 -19.17 -18.08
C GLN A 191 -4.26 -18.04 -17.11
N ALA A 192 -5.02 -17.88 -16.02
CA ALA A 192 -4.73 -16.88 -15.00
C ALA A 192 -3.40 -17.15 -14.27
N ILE A 193 -3.13 -18.41 -13.89
CA ILE A 193 -1.84 -18.81 -13.27
C ILE A 193 -0.67 -18.59 -14.24
N ASP A 194 -0.82 -19.05 -15.49
CA ASP A 194 0.21 -18.92 -16.52
C ASP A 194 0.51 -17.43 -16.78
N TYR A 195 -0.51 -16.57 -16.80
CA TYR A 195 -0.33 -15.13 -16.95
C TYR A 195 0.51 -14.54 -15.82
N MET A 196 0.11 -14.73 -14.55
CA MET A 196 0.87 -14.15 -13.42
C MET A 196 2.30 -14.71 -13.37
N SER A 197 2.48 -16.00 -13.65
CA SER A 197 3.80 -16.64 -13.66
C SER A 197 4.79 -16.01 -14.65
N ASN A 198 4.29 -15.44 -15.74
CA ASN A 198 5.12 -14.77 -16.75
C ASN A 198 5.55 -13.35 -16.35
N TYR A 199 4.84 -12.72 -15.39
CA TYR A 199 5.05 -11.31 -15.05
C TYR A 199 5.48 -11.07 -13.60
N THR A 200 5.35 -12.05 -12.71
CA THR A 200 5.70 -11.92 -11.29
C THR A 200 6.83 -12.87 -10.88
N ALA A 201 7.47 -12.54 -9.76
CA ALA A 201 8.44 -13.42 -9.10
C ALA A 201 7.78 -14.42 -8.12
N SER A 202 6.45 -14.56 -8.13
CA SER A 202 5.75 -15.47 -7.20
C SER A 202 5.99 -16.94 -7.54
N GLY A 203 5.78 -17.81 -6.54
CA GLY A 203 5.84 -19.27 -6.69
C GLY A 203 4.51 -19.86 -7.18
N GLU A 204 4.53 -21.08 -7.73
CA GLU A 204 3.33 -21.74 -8.26
C GLU A 204 2.23 -21.97 -7.20
N ASN A 205 2.62 -22.33 -5.98
CA ASN A 205 1.69 -22.54 -4.87
C ASN A 205 0.99 -21.24 -4.44
N GLU A 206 1.76 -20.15 -4.35
CA GLU A 206 1.26 -18.80 -4.03
C GLU A 206 0.28 -18.34 -5.10
N LEU A 207 0.66 -18.43 -6.37
CA LEU A 207 -0.20 -18.06 -7.50
C LEU A 207 -1.47 -18.92 -7.56
N SER A 208 -1.36 -20.22 -7.32
CA SER A 208 -2.52 -21.11 -7.26
C SER A 208 -3.52 -20.67 -6.19
N THR A 209 -3.03 -20.39 -4.98
CA THR A 209 -3.85 -19.93 -3.85
C THR A 209 -4.52 -18.60 -4.14
N GLU A 210 -3.78 -17.66 -4.73
CA GLU A 210 -4.29 -16.35 -5.10
C GLU A 210 -5.33 -16.42 -6.23
N ILE A 211 -5.12 -17.23 -7.26
CA ILE A 211 -6.13 -17.41 -8.31
C ILE A 211 -7.40 -18.07 -7.76
N ASP A 212 -7.29 -19.04 -6.85
CA ASP A 212 -8.45 -19.65 -6.19
C ASP A 212 -9.24 -18.62 -5.36
N ARG A 213 -8.52 -17.69 -4.70
CA ARG A 213 -9.14 -16.54 -4.03
C ARG A 213 -9.87 -15.63 -5.04
N TYR A 214 -9.26 -15.30 -6.17
CA TYR A 214 -9.89 -14.40 -7.15
C TYR A 214 -11.13 -15.02 -7.79
N ILE A 215 -11.14 -16.34 -8.00
CA ILE A 215 -12.33 -17.08 -8.47
C ILE A 215 -13.48 -16.95 -7.48
N THR A 216 -13.19 -17.03 -6.17
CA THR A 216 -14.24 -17.01 -5.14
C THR A 216 -14.71 -15.60 -4.79
N TRP A 217 -13.86 -14.57 -4.93
CA TRP A 217 -14.15 -13.18 -4.55
C TRP A 217 -13.98 -12.21 -5.75
N PRO A 218 -14.90 -12.23 -6.73
CA PRO A 218 -14.80 -11.41 -7.94
C PRO A 218 -14.70 -9.92 -7.64
N GLY A 219 -13.75 -9.23 -8.27
CA GLY A 219 -13.58 -7.77 -8.18
C GLY A 219 -12.75 -7.29 -6.98
N GLN A 220 -12.57 -8.11 -5.95
CA GLN A 220 -11.79 -7.71 -4.76
C GLN A 220 -10.32 -7.45 -5.13
N ALA A 221 -9.74 -8.28 -5.99
CA ALA A 221 -8.36 -8.17 -6.43
C ALA A 221 -8.10 -6.88 -7.24
N CYS A 222 -9.13 -6.39 -7.97
CA CYS A 222 -9.05 -5.14 -8.73
C CYS A 222 -8.95 -3.90 -7.84
N ALA A 223 -9.52 -3.97 -6.63
CA ALA A 223 -9.68 -2.81 -5.75
C ALA A 223 -8.34 -2.15 -5.37
N TYR A 224 -7.29 -2.94 -5.17
CA TYR A 224 -5.95 -2.50 -4.78
C TYR A 224 -5.41 -1.43 -5.74
N LYS A 225 -5.20 -1.81 -7.00
CA LYS A 225 -4.56 -0.93 -7.99
C LYS A 225 -5.50 0.19 -8.45
N ILE A 226 -6.81 -0.04 -8.54
CA ILE A 226 -7.80 1.02 -8.81
C ILE A 226 -7.72 2.12 -7.74
N GLY A 227 -7.66 1.71 -6.47
CA GLY A 227 -7.50 2.61 -5.34
C GLY A 227 -6.24 3.45 -5.41
N GLU A 228 -5.09 2.79 -5.58
CA GLU A 228 -3.79 3.46 -5.69
C GLU A 228 -3.77 4.49 -6.83
N LEU A 229 -4.24 4.07 -8.03
CA LEU A 229 -4.27 4.92 -9.20
C LEU A 229 -5.14 6.16 -8.97
N LYS A 230 -6.32 6.00 -8.36
CA LYS A 230 -7.19 7.15 -8.05
C LYS A 230 -6.56 8.07 -7.00
N ILE A 231 -5.90 7.54 -5.95
CA ILE A 231 -5.22 8.40 -4.96
C ILE A 231 -4.09 9.20 -5.61
N LYS A 232 -3.30 8.58 -6.50
CA LYS A 232 -2.23 9.26 -7.25
C LYS A 232 -2.78 10.29 -8.23
N GLU A 233 -3.89 9.99 -8.91
CA GLU A 233 -4.62 10.93 -9.76
C GLU A 233 -5.07 12.16 -8.97
N LEU A 234 -5.70 11.97 -7.80
CA LEU A 234 -6.16 13.06 -6.94
C LEU A 234 -5.01 13.89 -6.37
N ARG A 235 -3.90 13.25 -6.01
CA ARG A 235 -2.68 13.96 -5.60
C ARG A 235 -2.16 14.83 -6.73
N LYS A 236 -2.04 14.27 -7.94
CA LYS A 236 -1.56 15.01 -9.12
C LYS A 236 -2.46 16.20 -9.44
N LYS A 237 -3.78 16.02 -9.37
CA LYS A 237 -4.76 17.11 -9.51
C LYS A 237 -4.52 18.23 -8.49
N ALA A 238 -4.36 17.88 -7.21
CA ALA A 238 -4.08 18.86 -6.17
C ALA A 238 -2.74 19.58 -6.36
N GLU A 239 -1.68 18.87 -6.76
CA GLU A 239 -0.38 19.45 -7.09
C GLU A 239 -0.50 20.47 -8.24
N ASP A 240 -1.25 20.13 -9.28
CA ASP A 240 -1.46 21.00 -10.45
C ASP A 240 -2.30 22.24 -10.11
N GLU A 241 -3.37 22.07 -9.33
CA GLU A 241 -4.31 23.15 -9.04
C GLU A 241 -3.84 24.11 -7.93
N LEU A 242 -3.03 23.62 -6.99
CA LEU A 242 -2.52 24.44 -5.87
C LEU A 242 -1.09 24.95 -6.09
N GLY A 243 -0.29 24.31 -6.95
CA GLY A 243 1.08 24.72 -7.24
C GLY A 243 1.91 24.91 -5.96
N ASN A 244 2.42 26.12 -5.75
CA ASN A 244 3.23 26.46 -4.56
C ASN A 244 2.46 26.39 -3.23
N ALA A 245 1.13 26.38 -3.26
CA ALA A 245 0.29 26.22 -2.07
C ALA A 245 0.06 24.75 -1.70
N PHE A 246 0.46 23.80 -2.54
CA PHE A 246 0.35 22.38 -2.24
C PHE A 246 1.33 21.98 -1.12
N ASP A 247 0.81 21.36 -0.06
CA ASP A 247 1.60 20.64 0.93
C ASP A 247 1.11 19.18 0.98
N VAL A 248 2.04 18.25 0.76
CA VAL A 248 1.75 16.81 0.76
C VAL A 248 1.22 16.32 2.12
N LYS A 249 1.64 16.95 3.23
CA LYS A 249 1.15 16.62 4.57
C LYS A 249 -0.32 17.02 4.75
N ASP A 250 -0.71 18.12 4.12
CA ASP A 250 -2.10 18.57 4.12
C ASP A 250 -2.96 17.65 3.26
N PHE A 251 -2.46 17.26 2.07
CA PHE A 251 -3.13 16.27 1.24
C PHE A 251 -3.35 14.93 1.99
N HIS A 252 -2.31 14.36 2.58
CA HIS A 252 -2.44 13.11 3.35
C HIS A 252 -3.39 13.24 4.54
N SER A 253 -3.36 14.38 5.25
CA SER A 253 -4.32 14.67 6.32
C SER A 253 -5.76 14.64 5.83
N VAL A 254 -6.05 15.26 4.69
CA VAL A 254 -7.39 15.32 4.10
C VAL A 254 -7.88 13.94 3.66
N VAL A 255 -7.00 13.13 3.04
CA VAL A 255 -7.31 11.75 2.64
C VAL A 255 -7.69 10.89 3.86
N LEU A 256 -6.93 10.99 4.95
CA LEU A 256 -7.03 10.05 6.08
C LEU A 256 -8.03 10.46 7.17
N LYS A 257 -8.15 11.75 7.48
CA LYS A 257 -8.90 12.24 8.67
C LYS A 257 -10.39 11.89 8.68
N ASN A 258 -10.97 11.62 7.51
CA ASN A 258 -12.38 11.29 7.34
C ASN A 258 -12.67 9.78 7.37
N GLY A 259 -11.63 8.96 7.48
CA GLY A 259 -11.70 7.51 7.37
C GLY A 259 -12.02 7.03 5.95
N PRO A 260 -12.05 5.71 5.74
CA PRO A 260 -12.35 5.10 4.44
C PRO A 260 -13.74 5.47 3.91
N MET A 261 -13.82 5.65 2.59
CA MET A 261 -15.03 6.05 1.88
C MET A 261 -14.97 5.58 0.41
N PRO A 262 -16.09 5.62 -0.35
CA PRO A 262 -16.03 5.38 -1.80
C PRO A 262 -15.08 6.37 -2.47
N LEU A 263 -14.35 5.92 -3.48
CA LEU A 263 -13.35 6.73 -4.18
C LEU A 263 -13.94 8.01 -4.81
N THR A 264 -15.20 7.98 -5.24
CA THR A 264 -15.92 9.16 -5.76
C THR A 264 -16.19 10.21 -4.69
N ILE A 265 -16.43 9.77 -3.44
CA ILE A 265 -16.58 10.67 -2.29
C ILE A 265 -15.22 11.23 -1.89
N LEU A 266 -14.15 10.42 -1.93
CA LEU A 266 -12.79 10.90 -1.70
C LEU A 266 -12.43 12.01 -2.69
N GLU A 267 -12.77 11.85 -3.97
CA GLU A 267 -12.57 12.87 -5.00
C GLU A 267 -13.32 14.18 -4.65
N THR A 268 -14.58 14.09 -4.21
CA THR A 268 -15.34 15.27 -3.76
C THR A 268 -14.69 15.96 -2.55
N VAL A 269 -14.14 15.19 -1.61
CA VAL A 269 -13.43 15.72 -0.44
C VAL A 269 -12.15 16.44 -0.83
N ILE A 270 -11.37 15.88 -1.77
CA ILE A 270 -10.15 16.52 -2.28
C ILE A 270 -10.50 17.80 -3.04
N ASP A 271 -11.51 17.77 -3.91
CA ASP A 271 -11.95 18.94 -4.66
C ASP A 271 -12.39 20.08 -3.76
N SER A 272 -13.17 19.75 -2.71
CA SER A 272 -13.59 20.74 -1.71
C SER A 272 -12.40 21.35 -0.98
N TRP A 273 -11.41 20.54 -0.60
CA TRP A 273 -10.19 21.03 0.05
C TRP A 273 -9.34 21.92 -0.88
N ILE A 274 -9.21 21.56 -2.16
CA ILE A 274 -8.51 22.39 -3.15
C ILE A 274 -9.16 23.78 -3.24
N GLU A 275 -10.49 23.83 -3.35
CA GLU A 275 -11.22 25.10 -3.40
C GLU A 275 -11.10 25.89 -2.08
N GLU A 276 -11.11 25.23 -0.92
CA GLU A 276 -10.84 25.88 0.36
C GLU A 276 -9.45 26.53 0.39
N VAL A 277 -8.40 25.84 -0.08
CA VAL A 277 -7.04 26.38 -0.09
C VAL A 277 -6.90 27.54 -1.07
N LYS A 278 -7.51 27.46 -2.27
CA LYS A 278 -7.51 28.57 -3.24
C LYS A 278 -8.20 29.83 -2.71
N ASN A 279 -9.25 29.66 -1.91
CA ASN A 279 -10.04 30.75 -1.35
C ASN A 279 -9.44 31.32 -0.04
N GLN A 280 -8.38 30.72 0.50
CA GLN A 280 -7.66 31.31 1.63
C GLN A 280 -6.85 32.53 1.17
N PRO A 281 -6.85 33.64 1.93
CA PRO A 281 -5.95 34.74 1.66
C PRO A 281 -4.51 34.22 1.69
N PRO A 282 -3.61 34.69 0.80
CA PRO A 282 -2.24 34.22 0.78
C PRO A 282 -1.63 34.38 2.18
N ALA A 283 -1.22 33.26 2.78
CA ALA A 283 -0.53 33.28 4.05
C ALA A 283 0.69 34.18 3.93
N THR A 284 0.91 35.06 4.93
CA THR A 284 2.14 35.85 5.03
C THR A 284 3.33 34.88 4.89
N PRO A 285 4.21 35.06 3.89
CA PRO A 285 5.20 34.06 3.59
C PRO A 285 6.09 33.83 4.81
N PRO A 286 6.30 32.57 5.26
CA PRO A 286 7.30 32.30 6.27
C PRO A 286 8.67 32.68 5.72
N ASN A 287 9.49 33.29 6.57
CA ASN A 287 10.84 33.73 6.25
C ASN A 287 11.75 32.51 5.97
N ARG A 288 11.64 31.92 4.78
CA ARG A 288 12.41 30.75 4.36
C ARG A 288 13.75 31.23 3.82
N LYS A 289 14.80 31.08 4.63
CA LYS A 289 16.17 31.07 4.10
C LYS A 289 16.25 29.99 3.02
N THR A 290 16.66 30.38 1.83
CA THR A 290 16.83 29.53 0.66
C THR A 290 17.89 28.47 0.95
N ASN A 291 17.48 27.26 1.28
CA ASN A 291 18.32 26.08 1.13
C ASN A 291 18.04 25.50 -0.26
N THR A 292 18.81 25.95 -1.24
CA THR A 292 18.92 25.31 -2.54
C THR A 292 19.66 23.99 -2.35
N ASN A 293 18.93 22.88 -2.25
CA ASN A 293 19.41 21.54 -2.53
C ASN A 293 18.22 20.61 -2.77
N THR A 294 17.56 20.79 -3.91
CA THR A 294 16.78 19.74 -4.56
C THR A 294 17.58 19.27 -5.76
N GLY A 295 18.48 18.31 -5.50
CA GLY A 295 19.05 17.49 -6.56
C GLY A 295 17.92 16.66 -7.15
N CYS A 296 17.50 17.02 -8.36
CA CYS A 296 16.67 16.19 -9.21
C CYS A 296 17.46 14.91 -9.53
N LEU A 297 17.14 13.80 -8.85
CA LEU A 297 17.61 12.47 -9.25
C LEU A 297 16.68 11.96 -10.35
N ALA A 298 16.81 12.54 -11.54
CA ALA A 298 16.30 11.97 -12.77
C ALA A 298 17.38 11.04 -13.36
N SER A 299 17.46 9.80 -12.87
CA SER A 299 18.11 8.65 -13.51
C SER A 299 18.02 7.51 -12.48
N SER A 300 17.38 6.37 -12.69
CA SER A 300 17.28 5.52 -13.87
C SER A 300 16.10 4.56 -13.64
N ASN A 301 14.91 4.86 -14.16
CA ASN A 301 13.72 4.03 -13.86
C ASN A 301 12.67 3.91 -14.99
N VAL A 302 13.00 4.42 -16.18
CA VAL A 302 12.06 4.44 -17.32
C VAL A 302 11.70 3.01 -17.76
N TYR A 303 12.62 2.05 -17.68
CA TYR A 303 12.38 0.68 -18.18
C TYR A 303 11.39 -0.14 -17.33
N LEU A 304 11.37 0.01 -16.00
CA LEU A 304 10.47 -0.74 -15.12
C LEU A 304 9.06 -0.11 -15.03
N GLN A 305 8.97 1.23 -15.05
CA GLN A 305 7.68 1.91 -15.20
C GLN A 305 7.03 1.61 -16.57
N SER A 306 7.84 1.46 -17.62
CA SER A 306 7.36 1.02 -18.94
C SER A 306 6.79 -0.40 -18.91
N LEU A 307 7.32 -1.28 -18.06
CA LEU A 307 6.83 -2.65 -17.89
C LEU A 307 5.45 -2.67 -17.22
N LEU A 308 5.20 -1.78 -16.26
CA LEU A 308 3.88 -1.63 -15.62
C LEU A 308 2.80 -1.24 -16.64
N LEU A 309 3.12 -0.28 -17.52
CA LEU A 309 2.23 0.11 -18.61
C LEU A 309 2.06 -1.04 -19.63
N PHE A 310 3.12 -1.80 -19.91
CA PHE A 310 3.08 -2.95 -20.82
C PHE A 310 2.19 -4.07 -20.29
N VAL A 311 2.26 -4.40 -19.00
CA VAL A 311 1.42 -5.45 -18.37
C VAL A 311 -0.08 -5.11 -18.50
N ILE A 312 -0.44 -3.82 -18.40
CA ILE A 312 -1.84 -3.39 -18.54
C ILE A 312 -2.24 -3.27 -20.03
N LEU A 313 -1.35 -2.73 -20.88
CA LEU A 313 -1.67 -2.45 -22.29
C LEU A 313 -1.60 -3.67 -23.20
N HIS A 314 -0.81 -4.70 -22.86
CA HIS A 314 -0.79 -5.95 -23.63
C HIS A 314 -2.11 -6.73 -23.50
N PHE A 315 -2.88 -6.49 -22.43
CA PHE A 315 -4.20 -7.05 -22.19
C PHE A 315 -5.32 -6.40 -23.03
N VAL A 316 -5.19 -5.12 -23.39
CA VAL A 316 -6.22 -4.40 -24.17
C VAL A 316 -6.14 -4.70 -25.69
N LYS A 317 -5.03 -5.28 -26.15
CA LYS A 317 -4.75 -5.47 -27.59
C LYS A 317 -4.99 -6.88 -28.11
N ASN A 318 -5.32 -7.85 -27.25
CA ASN A 318 -5.61 -9.25 -27.61
C ASN A 318 -6.95 -9.68 -27.02
#